data_AF-A0A930FZ46-F1
#
_entry.id   AF-A0A930FZ46-F1
#
_cell.length_a   1.000
_cell.length_b   1.000
_cell.length_c   1.000
_cell.angle_alpha   90.00
_cell.angle_beta   90.00
_cell.angle_gamma   90.00
#
_symmetry.space_group_name_H-M   'P 1'
#
loop_
_entity.id
_entity.type
_entity.pdbx_description
1 polymer ?
#
loop_
_entity_poly.entity_id
_entity_poly.type
_entity_poly.pdbx_seq_one_letter_code
_entity_poly.pdbx_strand_id
1 'polypeptide(L)'
;MAKTNNLEAAYRATTYRVFLPGGICDLRVGEPNETLRCWLETTGGTQFAVITAHNPGSVVVDDASNDERQAQLECDLLEGNYEPYAGQNLPDAADAPVEESCFVPDLAPEDACALAADYGQNAVICGGIDAIPQLVWVEDYES
;
A
#
# COMPACT_ATOMS: atom_id res chain seq x y z
N MET A 1 -6.14 3.58 -20.52
CA MET A 1 -5.30 4.76 -20.88
C MET A 1 -5.77 6.04 -20.17
N ALA A 2 -6.97 6.59 -20.37
CA ALA A 2 -7.38 7.82 -19.66
C ALA A 2 -7.69 7.60 -18.16
N LYS A 3 -8.27 6.44 -17.80
CA LYS A 3 -8.60 6.08 -16.41
C LYS A 3 -7.34 5.86 -15.55
N THR A 4 -6.37 5.13 -16.09
CA THR A 4 -5.06 4.85 -15.48
C THR A 4 -4.29 6.14 -15.18
N ASN A 5 -4.27 7.13 -16.09
CA ASN A 5 -3.56 8.39 -15.85
C ASN A 5 -4.16 9.24 -14.71
N ASN A 6 -5.49 9.27 -14.56
CA ASN A 6 -6.13 10.00 -13.46
C ASN A 6 -5.91 9.31 -12.12
N LEU A 7 -5.96 7.97 -12.11
CA LEU A 7 -5.67 7.19 -10.91
C LEU A 7 -4.20 7.30 -10.52
N GLU A 8 -3.26 7.25 -11.47
CA GLU A 8 -1.83 7.46 -11.21
C GLU A 8 -1.60 8.80 -10.51
N ALA A 9 -2.20 9.87 -11.02
CA ALA A 9 -2.08 11.19 -10.41
C ALA A 9 -2.65 11.22 -8.99
N ALA A 10 -3.77 10.54 -8.75
CA ALA A 10 -4.35 10.42 -7.41
C ALA A 10 -3.41 9.66 -6.46
N TYR A 11 -2.90 8.49 -6.86
CA TYR A 11 -1.95 7.72 -6.04
C TYR A 11 -0.65 8.48 -5.76
N ARG A 12 -0.11 9.22 -6.74
CA ARG A 12 1.07 10.09 -6.55
C ARG A 12 0.78 11.32 -5.66
N ALA A 13 -0.47 11.75 -5.60
CA ALA A 13 -0.94 12.83 -4.73
C ALA A 13 -1.47 12.30 -3.38
N THR A 14 -1.07 11.09 -2.98
CA THR A 14 -1.39 10.50 -1.69
C THR A 14 -0.11 10.27 -0.90
N THR A 15 -0.15 10.63 0.36
CA THR A 15 0.92 10.33 1.32
C THR A 15 0.58 9.02 2.02
N TYR A 16 1.44 8.02 1.88
CA TYR A 16 1.28 6.70 2.49
C TYR A 16 2.05 6.68 3.80
N ARG A 17 1.34 6.93 4.90
CA ARG A 17 1.90 6.94 6.25
C ARG A 17 1.96 5.52 6.79
N VAL A 18 3.12 5.07 7.25
CA VAL A 18 3.30 3.74 7.84
C VAL A 18 3.81 3.85 9.27
N PHE A 19 3.29 3.01 10.16
CA PHE A 19 3.60 3.00 11.58
C PHE A 19 4.53 1.83 11.90
N LEU A 20 5.84 2.11 11.92
CA LEU A 20 6.88 1.12 12.12
C LEU A 20 7.38 1.10 13.58
N PRO A 21 7.96 -0.02 14.04
CA PRO A 21 8.61 -0.10 15.33
C PRO A 21 9.87 0.76 15.30
N GLY A 22 9.76 1.99 15.80
CA GLY A 22 10.83 3.00 15.79
C GLY A 22 10.41 4.36 15.24
N GLY A 23 9.24 4.47 14.59
CA GLY A 23 8.73 5.75 14.14
C GLY A 23 7.65 5.66 13.06
N ILE A 24 7.27 6.83 12.57
CA ILE A 24 6.29 6.98 11.49
C ILE A 24 7.07 7.35 10.22
N CYS A 25 6.77 6.70 9.10
CA CYS A 25 7.33 7.06 7.80
C CYS A 25 6.22 7.54 6.88
N ASP A 26 6.37 8.75 6.34
CA ASP A 26 5.47 9.28 5.31
C ASP A 26 6.11 9.01 3.94
N LEU A 27 5.50 8.10 3.18
CA LEU A 27 5.99 7.65 1.89
C LEU A 27 5.24 8.37 0.78
N ARG A 28 5.97 8.78 -0.26
CA ARG A 28 5.40 9.40 -1.45
C ARG A 28 5.95 8.73 -2.69
N VAL A 29 5.08 8.46 -3.66
CA VAL A 29 5.44 7.67 -4.84
C VAL A 29 6.53 8.38 -5.65
N GLY A 30 7.66 7.71 -5.81
CA GLY A 30 8.85 8.21 -6.51
C GLY A 30 9.81 9.02 -5.65
N GLU A 31 9.53 9.22 -4.36
CA GLU A 31 10.40 9.94 -3.44
C GLU A 31 11.07 8.98 -2.44
N PRO A 32 12.42 9.00 -2.31
CA PRO A 32 13.10 8.16 -1.34
C PRO A 32 12.77 8.58 0.10
N ASN A 33 12.57 7.61 0.98
CA ASN A 33 12.40 7.87 2.41
C ASN A 33 13.57 7.30 3.23
N GLU A 34 14.39 8.18 3.79
CA GLU A 34 15.59 7.79 4.56
C GLU A 34 15.25 7.01 5.84
N THR A 35 14.12 7.32 6.49
CA THR A 35 13.67 6.63 7.70
C THR A 35 13.28 5.19 7.37
N LEU A 36 12.51 4.99 6.31
CA LEU A 36 12.14 3.65 5.82
C LEU A 36 13.37 2.87 5.38
N ARG A 37 14.31 3.52 4.66
CA ARG A 37 15.56 2.90 4.24
C ARG A 37 16.35 2.38 5.43
N CYS A 38 16.58 3.22 6.44
CA CYS A 38 17.31 2.85 7.65
C CYS A 38 16.61 1.69 8.39
N TRP A 39 15.27 1.71 8.43
CA TRP A 39 14.48 0.64 9.03
C TRP A 39 14.66 -0.68 8.26
N LEU A 40 14.52 -0.68 6.93
CA LEU A 40 14.74 -1.86 6.07
C LEU A 40 16.16 -2.42 6.22
N GLU A 41 17.18 -1.55 6.24
CA GLU A 41 18.58 -1.97 6.46
C GLU A 41 18.78 -2.60 7.86
N THR A 42 18.05 -2.12 8.87
CA THR A 42 18.12 -2.64 10.24
C THR A 42 17.40 -3.97 10.41
N THR A 43 16.23 -4.13 9.77
CA THR A 43 15.42 -5.35 9.82
C THR A 43 15.90 -6.41 8.83
N GLY A 44 16.74 -6.02 7.86
CA GLY A 44 17.20 -6.90 6.78
C GLY A 44 16.19 -7.05 5.64
N GLY A 45 15.16 -6.21 5.61
CA GLY A 45 14.15 -6.21 4.56
C GLY A 45 14.73 -5.74 3.22
N THR A 46 14.42 -6.48 2.15
CA THR A 46 14.94 -6.15 0.80
C THR A 46 13.91 -5.48 -0.09
N GLN A 47 12.64 -5.63 0.27
CA GLN A 47 11.48 -5.09 -0.42
C GLN A 47 10.34 -4.85 0.57
N PHE A 48 9.33 -4.12 0.13
CA PHE A 48 8.11 -3.90 0.89
C PHE A 48 6.94 -3.62 -0.05
N ALA A 49 5.74 -3.77 0.48
CA ALA A 49 4.52 -3.33 -0.18
C ALA A 49 3.58 -2.63 0.81
N VAL A 50 2.81 -1.67 0.30
CA VAL A 50 1.66 -1.07 0.96
C VAL A 50 0.43 -1.46 0.17
N ILE A 51 -0.52 -2.09 0.87
CA ILE A 51 -1.77 -2.59 0.31
C ILE A 51 -2.92 -2.12 1.21
N THR A 52 -4.07 -1.83 0.60
CA THR A 52 -5.31 -1.51 1.30
C THR A 52 -6.44 -2.31 0.68
N ALA A 53 -7.44 -2.67 1.47
CA ALA A 53 -8.68 -3.24 0.97
C ALA A 53 -9.81 -2.19 0.82
N HIS A 54 -9.53 -0.93 1.18
CA HIS A 54 -10.51 0.15 1.09
C HIS A 54 -10.81 0.53 -0.36
N ASN A 55 -12.06 0.92 -0.61
CA ASN A 55 -12.53 1.53 -1.85
C ASN A 55 -12.11 0.74 -3.12
N PRO A 56 -12.54 -0.54 -3.23
CA PRO A 56 -12.18 -1.39 -4.37
C PRO A 56 -12.53 -0.72 -5.70
N GLY A 57 -11.62 -0.81 -6.67
CA GLY A 57 -11.71 -0.15 -7.96
C GLY A 57 -11.59 1.38 -7.89
N SER A 58 -11.12 1.92 -6.76
CA SER A 58 -11.14 3.36 -6.43
C SER A 58 -12.56 3.93 -6.42
N VAL A 59 -13.52 3.13 -5.93
CA VAL A 59 -14.92 3.52 -5.76
C VAL A 59 -15.20 3.63 -4.27
N VAL A 60 -15.66 4.80 -3.82
CA VAL A 60 -16.02 5.02 -2.42
C VAL A 60 -17.18 4.10 -2.05
N VAL A 61 -16.96 3.24 -1.06
CA VAL A 61 -17.98 2.39 -0.44
C VAL A 61 -18.17 2.82 1.03
N ASP A 62 -19.13 2.21 1.73
CA ASP A 62 -19.35 2.51 3.14
C ASP A 62 -18.18 2.03 4.03
N ASP A 63 -17.92 2.79 5.10
CA ASP A 63 -16.83 2.49 6.05
C ASP A 63 -16.93 1.08 6.62
N ALA A 64 -18.12 0.58 6.98
CA ALA A 64 -18.27 -0.75 7.56
C ALA A 64 -17.81 -1.87 6.61
N SER A 65 -18.12 -1.75 5.31
CA SER A 65 -17.64 -2.70 4.29
C SER A 65 -16.14 -2.57 4.04
N ASN A 66 -15.58 -1.37 4.15
CA ASN A 66 -14.14 -1.15 4.07
C ASN A 66 -13.41 -1.77 5.26
N ASP A 67 -13.90 -1.54 6.49
CA ASP A 67 -13.36 -2.07 7.73
C ASP A 67 -13.37 -3.61 7.73
N GLU A 68 -14.48 -4.23 7.29
CA GLU A 68 -14.59 -5.69 7.21
C GLU A 68 -13.57 -6.29 6.23
N ARG A 69 -13.40 -5.65 5.07
CA ARG A 69 -12.41 -6.06 4.07
C ARG A 69 -10.98 -5.84 4.54
N GLN A 70 -10.72 -4.73 5.20
CA GLN A 70 -9.40 -4.40 5.73
C GLN A 70 -8.99 -5.40 6.81
N ALA A 71 -9.91 -5.76 7.71
CA ALA A 71 -9.69 -6.80 8.71
C ALA A 71 -9.41 -8.17 8.06
N GLN A 72 -10.13 -8.52 6.98
CA GLN A 72 -9.88 -9.77 6.25
C GLN A 72 -8.50 -9.76 5.57
N LEU A 73 -8.08 -8.62 5.00
CA LEU A 73 -6.75 -8.45 4.41
C LEU A 73 -5.65 -8.66 5.45
N GLU A 74 -5.82 -8.10 6.65
CA GLU A 74 -4.89 -8.31 7.77
C GLU A 74 -4.83 -9.78 8.18
N CYS A 75 -5.97 -10.48 8.25
CA CYS A 75 -6.01 -11.90 8.52
C CYS A 75 -5.26 -12.71 7.45
N ASP A 76 -5.51 -12.46 6.17
CA ASP A 76 -4.86 -13.17 5.08
C ASP A 76 -3.33 -12.97 5.08
N LEU A 77 -2.87 -11.76 5.40
CA LEU A 77 -1.44 -11.45 5.55
C LEU A 77 -0.81 -12.25 6.69
N LEU A 78 -1.50 -12.34 7.83
CA LEU A 78 -1.03 -13.13 8.98
C LEU A 78 -1.04 -14.63 8.69
N GLU A 79 -2.05 -15.14 7.98
CA GLU A 79 -2.11 -16.54 7.54
C GLU A 79 -1.03 -16.87 6.50
N GLY A 80 -0.64 -15.89 5.68
CA GLY A 80 0.52 -15.94 4.79
C GLY A 80 1.87 -15.87 5.49
N ASN A 81 1.90 -15.80 6.83
CA ASN A 81 3.10 -15.68 7.65
C ASN A 81 3.90 -14.38 7.38
N TYR A 82 3.19 -13.33 6.95
CA TYR A 82 3.73 -11.97 6.86
C TYR A 82 3.52 -11.22 8.18
N GLU A 83 4.27 -10.14 8.36
CA GLU A 83 4.14 -9.25 9.51
C GLU A 83 3.63 -7.87 9.04
N PRO A 84 2.30 -7.69 8.93
CA PRO A 84 1.73 -6.41 8.54
C PRO A 84 1.87 -5.37 9.65
N TYR A 85 2.22 -4.16 9.26
CA TYR A 85 2.23 -2.96 10.08
C TYR A 85 1.10 -2.05 9.64
N ALA A 86 0.50 -1.35 10.62
CA ALA A 86 -0.55 -0.39 10.33
C ALA A 86 -0.01 0.75 9.44
N GLY A 87 -0.86 1.21 8.53
CA GLY A 87 -0.62 2.34 7.67
C GLY A 87 -1.89 3.11 7.37
N GLN A 88 -1.74 4.29 6.78
CA GLN A 88 -2.82 5.18 6.36
C GLN A 88 -2.47 5.84 5.03
N ASN A 89 -3.46 5.92 4.15
CA ASN A 89 -3.39 6.67 2.91
C ASN A 89 -4.02 8.05 3.17
N LEU A 90 -3.20 9.09 3.12
CA LEU A 90 -3.59 10.48 3.29
C LEU A 90 -3.57 11.18 1.93
N PRO A 91 -4.69 11.21 1.20
CA PRO A 91 -4.78 11.95 -0.05
C PRO A 91 -4.58 13.47 0.21
N ASP A 92 -3.87 14.15 -0.70
CA ASP A 92 -3.69 15.62 -0.65
C ASP A 92 -5.03 16.36 -0.82
N ALA A 93 -6.04 15.69 -1.41
CA ALA A 93 -7.38 16.22 -1.57
C ALA A 93 -8.12 16.27 -0.23
N ALA A 94 -8.45 17.47 0.25
CA ALA A 94 -9.06 17.69 1.56
C ALA A 94 -10.45 17.03 1.75
N ASP A 95 -11.14 16.70 0.66
CA ASP A 95 -12.46 16.04 0.69
C ASP A 95 -12.37 14.51 0.59
N ALA A 96 -11.18 13.95 0.36
CA ALA A 96 -11.00 12.50 0.27
C ALA A 96 -10.76 11.91 1.68
N PRO A 97 -11.39 10.77 2.02
CA PRO A 97 -11.23 10.15 3.31
C PRO A 97 -9.79 9.65 3.50
N VAL A 98 -9.33 9.63 4.75
CA VAL A 98 -8.12 8.91 5.12
C VAL A 98 -8.49 7.42 5.15
N GLU A 99 -7.76 6.60 4.40
CA GLU A 99 -8.01 5.17 4.30
C GLU A 99 -6.97 4.41 5.12
N GLU A 100 -7.39 3.33 5.76
CA GLU A 100 -6.45 2.42 6.43
C GLU A 100 -5.73 1.54 5.40
N SER A 101 -4.48 1.19 5.70
CA SER A 101 -3.66 0.34 4.85
C SER A 101 -2.74 -0.54 5.70
N CYS A 102 -2.16 -1.54 5.07
CA CYS A 102 -1.16 -2.43 5.64
C CYS A 102 0.17 -2.20 4.91
N PHE A 103 1.21 -1.90 5.67
CA PHE A 103 2.58 -1.99 5.20
C PHE A 103 3.13 -3.38 5.52
N VAL A 104 3.71 -4.06 4.55
CA VAL A 104 4.21 -5.42 4.70
C VAL A 104 5.67 -5.45 4.23
N PRO A 105 6.65 -5.66 5.12
CA PRO A 105 8.03 -5.87 4.72
C PRO A 105 8.19 -7.23 4.04
N ASP A 106 9.17 -7.33 3.16
CA ASP A 106 9.53 -8.52 2.40
C ASP A 106 8.42 -9.12 1.52
N LEU A 107 7.31 -8.41 1.33
CA LEU A 107 6.25 -8.77 0.40
C LEU A 107 6.69 -8.44 -1.04
N ALA A 108 6.70 -9.46 -1.90
CA ALA A 108 7.04 -9.31 -3.31
C ALA A 108 5.93 -8.58 -4.06
N PRO A 109 6.25 -7.79 -5.11
CA PRO A 109 5.24 -7.10 -5.90
C PRO A 109 4.24 -8.06 -6.55
N GLU A 110 4.66 -9.27 -6.93
CA GLU A 110 3.79 -10.32 -7.46
C GLU A 110 2.72 -10.73 -6.45
N ASP A 111 3.13 -11.05 -5.22
CA ASP A 111 2.22 -11.48 -4.15
C ASP A 111 1.31 -10.33 -3.71
N ALA A 112 1.87 -9.11 -3.61
CA ALA A 112 1.09 -7.91 -3.31
C ALA A 112 0.03 -7.65 -4.38
N CYS A 113 0.35 -7.82 -5.66
CA CYS A 113 -0.61 -7.65 -6.76
C CYS A 113 -1.68 -8.74 -6.73
N ALA A 114 -1.32 -10.00 -6.47
CA ALA A 114 -2.30 -11.08 -6.35
C ALA A 114 -3.29 -10.81 -5.21
N LEU A 115 -2.80 -10.42 -4.03
CA LEU A 115 -3.64 -10.05 -2.91
C LEU A 115 -4.52 -8.84 -3.25
N ALA A 116 -3.95 -7.81 -3.84
CA ALA A 116 -4.67 -6.62 -4.28
C ALA A 116 -5.79 -6.94 -5.30
N ALA A 117 -5.56 -7.89 -6.21
CA ALA A 117 -6.57 -8.37 -7.15
C ALA A 117 -7.77 -8.99 -6.44
N ASP A 118 -7.53 -9.86 -5.44
CA ASP A 118 -8.59 -10.48 -4.62
C ASP A 118 -9.45 -9.43 -3.90
N TYR A 119 -8.82 -8.34 -3.45
CA TYR A 119 -9.51 -7.20 -2.82
C TYR A 119 -10.05 -6.16 -3.81
N GLY A 120 -9.90 -6.39 -5.12
CA GLY A 120 -10.41 -5.50 -6.18
C GLY A 120 -9.67 -4.17 -6.27
N GLN A 121 -8.43 -4.08 -5.81
CA GLN A 121 -7.60 -2.90 -5.93
C GLN A 121 -7.06 -2.74 -7.35
N ASN A 122 -6.84 -1.49 -7.77
CA ASN A 122 -6.24 -1.21 -9.08
C ASN A 122 -4.71 -1.29 -9.05
N ALA A 123 -4.09 -0.95 -7.92
CA ALA A 123 -2.65 -0.82 -7.78
C ALA A 123 -2.21 -0.99 -6.32
N VAL A 124 -0.95 -1.32 -6.14
CA VAL A 124 -0.23 -1.37 -4.86
C VAL A 124 1.00 -0.48 -4.90
N ILE A 125 1.51 -0.10 -3.74
CA ILE A 125 2.77 0.63 -3.64
C ILE A 125 3.85 -0.34 -3.20
N CYS A 126 4.83 -0.60 -4.06
CA CYS A 126 5.95 -1.48 -3.73
C CYS A 126 7.26 -0.70 -3.78
N GLY A 127 8.27 -1.14 -3.03
CA GLY A 127 9.60 -0.55 -3.14
C GLY A 127 10.67 -1.51 -2.68
N GLY A 128 11.92 -1.19 -3.02
CA GLY A 128 13.08 -2.00 -2.66
C GLY A 128 13.84 -1.44 -1.46
N ILE A 129 15.05 -1.95 -1.27
CA ILE A 129 16.04 -1.46 -0.29
C ILE A 129 16.44 0.01 -0.48
N ASP A 130 16.16 0.59 -1.64
CA ASP A 130 16.33 2.03 -1.89
C ASP A 130 15.26 2.89 -1.19
N ALA A 131 14.22 2.25 -0.64
CA ALA A 131 13.07 2.88 0.01
C ALA A 131 12.38 3.92 -0.89
N ILE A 132 12.37 3.66 -2.20
CA ILE A 132 11.65 4.47 -3.18
C ILE A 132 10.33 3.75 -3.46
N PRO A 133 9.19 4.27 -2.98
CA PRO A 133 7.89 3.68 -3.26
C PRO A 133 7.55 3.88 -4.73
N GLN A 134 7.11 2.82 -5.39
CA GLN A 134 6.72 2.77 -6.79
C GLN A 134 5.29 2.28 -6.90
N LEU A 135 4.53 2.90 -7.80
CA LEU A 135 3.18 2.45 -8.11
C LEU A 135 3.27 1.23 -9.03
N VAL A 136 2.67 0.13 -8.60
CA VAL A 136 2.58 -1.12 -9.37
C VAL A 136 1.12 -1.41 -9.65
N TRP A 137 0.77 -1.55 -10.93
CA TRP A 137 -0.60 -1.85 -11.35
C TRP A 137 -0.87 -3.34 -11.28
N VAL A 138 -2.01 -3.72 -10.70
CA VAL A 138 -2.42 -5.13 -10.60
C VAL A 138 -2.61 -5.74 -12.00
N GLU A 139 -3.15 -4.95 -12.93
CA GLU A 139 -3.37 -5.35 -14.33
C GLU A 139 -2.09 -5.77 -15.07
N ASP A 140 -0.91 -5.29 -14.66
CA ASP A 140 0.39 -5.68 -15.24
C ASP A 140 0.86 -7.07 -14.78
N TYR A 141 0.25 -7.63 -13.72
CA TYR A 141 0.59 -8.93 -13.13
C TYR A 141 -0.48 -10.01 -13.37
N GLU A 142 -1.64 -9.65 -13.94
CA GLU A 142 -2.63 -10.61 -14.40
C GLU A 142 -2.19 -11.22 -15.76
N SER A 143 -1.46 -12.34 -15.72
CA SER A 143 -1.14 -13.17 -16.91
C SER A 143 -2.08 -14.35 -17.10
#